data_AF-A0A9D6Z2D7-F1
#
_entry.id   AF-A0A9D6Z2D7-F1
#
_cell.length_a   1.000
_cell.length_b   1.000
_cell.length_c   1.000
_cell.angle_alpha   90.00
_cell.angle_beta   90.00
_cell.angle_gamma   90.00
#
_symmetry.space_group_name_H-M   'P 1'
#
loop_
_entity.id
_entity.type
_entity.pdbx_description
1 polymer ?
#
loop_
_entity_poly.entity_id
_entity_poly.type
_entity_poly.pdbx_seq_one_letter_code
_entity_poly.pdbx_strand_id
1 'polypeptide(L)'
;MKCAEYKKQISLMIDGELDARSSEALSDHLAFCSDCRRFRERLNAVNVALIKASPTINGSVLAERVKDGLYHRKNRRLQSDFPAWGRVPVVAMLVLLAIGLGNMAGRSISELFINGETAASIELIAPDSGNSFSDVLLGLGTEENQQ
;
A
#
# COMPACT_ATOMS: atom_id res chain seq x y z
N MET A 1 42.95 -20.49 -27.09
CA MET A 1 42.94 -20.01 -25.68
C MET A 1 43.81 -20.91 -24.83
N LYS A 2 44.49 -20.35 -23.83
CA LYS A 2 45.36 -21.13 -22.94
C LYS A 2 44.50 -21.78 -21.85
N CYS A 3 44.83 -23.00 -21.42
CA CYS A 3 44.11 -23.67 -20.31
C CYS A 3 44.00 -22.80 -19.05
N ALA A 4 44.94 -21.88 -18.83
CA ALA A 4 44.90 -20.92 -17.73
C ALA A 4 43.67 -19.98 -17.77
N GLU A 5 43.20 -19.59 -18.95
CA GLU A 5 42.02 -18.71 -19.10
C GLU A 5 40.74 -19.49 -18.76
N TYR A 6 40.62 -20.72 -19.26
CA TYR A 6 39.48 -21.58 -18.93
C TYR A 6 39.44 -21.95 -17.45
N LYS A 7 40.57 -22.13 -16.78
CA LYS A 7 40.59 -22.33 -15.32
C LYS A 7 39.99 -21.15 -14.55
N LYS A 8 40.20 -19.91 -15.01
CA LYS A 8 39.54 -18.74 -14.42
C LYS A 8 38.04 -18.75 -14.69
N GLN A 9 37.63 -19.07 -15.91
CA GLN A 9 36.20 -19.18 -16.26
C GLN A 9 35.49 -20.29 -15.47
N ILE A 10 36.17 -21.41 -15.18
CA ILE A 10 35.63 -22.48 -14.32
C ILE A 10 35.36 -21.96 -12.90
N SER A 11 36.21 -21.09 -12.35
CA SER A 11 35.96 -20.46 -11.05
C SER A 11 34.71 -19.58 -11.12
N LEU A 12 34.65 -18.67 -12.09
CA LEU A 12 33.49 -17.79 -12.30
C LEU A 12 32.19 -18.57 -12.49
N MET A 13 32.25 -19.72 -13.18
CA MET A 13 31.09 -20.60 -13.37
C MET A 13 30.61 -21.20 -12.05
N ILE A 14 31.51 -21.59 -11.14
CA ILE A 14 31.13 -22.12 -9.82
C ILE A 14 30.52 -21.03 -8.94
N ASP A 15 31.00 -19.79 -9.07
CA ASP A 15 30.49 -18.63 -8.35
C ASP A 15 29.18 -18.08 -8.96
N GLY A 16 28.78 -18.56 -10.16
CA GLY A 16 27.58 -18.11 -10.87
C GLY A 16 27.75 -16.79 -11.63
N GLU A 17 28.99 -16.34 -11.83
CA GLU A 17 29.35 -15.06 -12.45
C GLU A 17 29.72 -15.17 -13.94
N LEU A 18 29.70 -16.39 -14.51
CA LEU A 18 30.05 -16.59 -15.92
C LEU A 18 28.88 -16.21 -16.85
N ASP A 19 29.16 -15.40 -17.87
CA ASP A 19 28.17 -15.03 -18.87
C ASP A 19 27.80 -16.20 -19.81
N ALA A 20 26.63 -16.13 -20.44
CA ALA A 20 26.11 -17.20 -21.28
C ALA A 20 27.00 -17.52 -22.49
N ARG A 21 27.66 -16.52 -23.10
CA ARG A 21 28.54 -16.77 -24.26
C ARG A 21 29.83 -17.48 -23.83
N SER A 22 30.42 -17.05 -22.72
CA SER A 22 31.60 -17.71 -22.17
C SER A 22 31.29 -19.13 -21.66
N SER A 23 30.05 -19.40 -21.22
CA SER A 23 29.62 -20.73 -20.81
C SER A 23 29.65 -21.75 -21.95
N GLU A 24 29.23 -21.36 -23.16
CA GLU A 24 29.25 -22.24 -24.34
C GLU A 24 30.69 -22.58 -24.74
N ALA A 25 31.55 -21.56 -24.87
CA ALA A 25 32.97 -21.75 -25.19
C ALA A 25 33.72 -22.59 -24.14
N LEU A 26 33.35 -22.47 -22.85
CA LEU A 26 33.89 -23.30 -21.79
C LEU A 26 33.41 -24.77 -21.91
N SER A 27 32.13 -24.98 -22.23
CA SER A 27 31.58 -26.32 -22.45
C SER A 27 32.31 -27.06 -23.56
N ASP A 28 32.54 -26.39 -24.69
CA ASP A 28 33.29 -26.95 -25.81
C ASP A 28 34.71 -27.33 -25.40
N HIS A 29 35.40 -26.46 -24.66
CA HIS A 29 36.75 -26.77 -24.18
C HIS A 29 36.79 -27.97 -23.24
N LEU A 30 35.80 -28.10 -22.33
CA LEU A 30 35.69 -29.21 -21.40
C LEU A 30 35.39 -30.55 -22.08
N ALA A 31 34.82 -30.55 -23.29
CA ALA A 31 34.64 -31.77 -24.07
C ALA A 31 35.99 -32.41 -24.45
N PHE A 32 36.99 -31.59 -24.77
CA PHE A 32 38.28 -32.04 -25.29
C PHE A 32 39.42 -32.02 -24.26
N CYS A 33 39.39 -31.14 -23.26
CA CYS A 33 40.48 -30.99 -22.29
C CYS A 33 40.23 -31.77 -20.98
N SER A 34 40.94 -32.88 -20.80
CA SER A 34 40.88 -33.69 -19.57
C SER A 34 41.39 -32.96 -18.32
N ASP A 35 42.42 -32.12 -18.46
CA ASP A 35 42.99 -31.38 -17.32
C ASP A 35 42.03 -30.33 -16.76
N CYS A 36 41.33 -29.60 -17.64
CA CYS A 36 40.31 -28.65 -17.23
C CYS A 36 39.08 -29.34 -16.62
N ARG A 37 38.69 -30.54 -17.11
CA ARG A 37 37.65 -31.37 -16.46
C ARG A 37 38.04 -31.77 -15.04
N ARG A 38 39.25 -32.30 -14.85
CA ARG A 38 39.78 -32.67 -13.53
C ARG A 38 39.84 -31.48 -12.59
N PHE A 39 40.22 -30.30 -13.10
CA PHE A 39 40.23 -29.08 -12.32
C PHE A 39 38.82 -28.68 -11.85
N ARG A 40 37.83 -28.72 -12.75
CA ARG A 40 36.42 -28.47 -12.42
C ARG A 40 35.89 -29.44 -11.36
N GLU A 41 36.19 -30.73 -11.51
CA GLU A 41 35.77 -31.76 -10.55
C GLU A 41 36.36 -31.52 -9.15
N ARG A 42 37.64 -31.15 -9.06
CA ARG A 42 38.29 -30.82 -7.79
C ARG A 42 37.66 -29.60 -7.13
N LEU A 43 37.42 -28.52 -7.87
CA LEU A 43 36.76 -27.34 -7.32
C LEU A 43 35.33 -27.64 -6.88
N ASN A 44 34.58 -28.42 -7.66
CA ASN A 44 33.24 -28.83 -7.29
C ASN A 44 33.23 -29.69 -6.00
N ALA A 45 34.19 -30.62 -5.87
CA ALA A 45 34.34 -31.41 -4.66
C ALA A 45 34.61 -30.53 -3.42
N VAL A 46 35.46 -29.50 -3.57
CA VAL A 46 35.71 -28.51 -2.50
C VAL A 46 34.44 -27.74 -2.17
N ASN A 47 33.70 -27.25 -3.17
CA ASN A 47 32.46 -26.50 -2.96
C ASN A 47 31.40 -27.35 -2.22
N VAL A 48 31.22 -28.61 -2.64
CA VAL A 48 30.32 -29.55 -1.96
C VAL A 48 30.78 -29.81 -0.52
N ALA A 49 32.07 -29.97 -0.29
CA ALA A 49 32.61 -30.16 1.06
C ALA A 49 32.38 -28.93 1.95
N LEU A 50 32.55 -27.72 1.42
CA LEU A 50 32.28 -26.46 2.13
C LEU A 50 30.79 -26.31 2.47
N ILE A 51 29.90 -26.60 1.52
CA ILE A 51 28.44 -26.58 1.77
C ILE A 51 28.06 -27.58 2.86
N LYS A 52 28.65 -28.78 2.83
CA LYS A 52 28.39 -29.82 3.85
C LYS A 52 28.99 -29.49 5.21
N ALA A 53 30.14 -28.83 5.24
CA ALA A 53 30.80 -28.41 6.47
C ALA A 53 30.17 -27.15 7.07
N SER A 54 29.43 -26.37 6.26
CA SER A 54 28.69 -25.22 6.74
C SER A 54 27.68 -25.69 7.80
N PRO A 55 27.72 -25.16 9.03
CA PRO A 55 26.78 -25.55 10.05
C PRO A 55 25.36 -25.29 9.54
N THR A 56 24.52 -26.31 9.59
CA THR A 56 23.08 -26.13 9.35
C THR A 56 22.55 -25.24 10.45
N ILE A 57 22.38 -23.95 10.14
CA ILE A 57 21.78 -22.97 11.04
C ILE A 57 20.28 -23.28 11.10
N ASN A 58 19.93 -24.38 11.76
CA ASN A 58 18.56 -24.76 12.03
C ASN A 58 17.99 -23.76 13.03
N GLY A 59 17.06 -22.91 12.58
CA GLY A 59 16.33 -22.00 13.44
C GLY A 59 17.13 -20.79 13.94
N SER A 60 17.90 -20.12 13.07
CA SER A 60 18.39 -18.81 13.46
C SER A 60 17.24 -17.82 13.60
N VAL A 61 17.29 -17.05 14.69
CA VAL A 61 16.55 -15.78 14.86
C VAL A 61 16.66 -14.90 13.62
N LEU A 62 17.75 -15.01 12.85
CA LEU A 62 17.92 -14.35 11.57
C LEU A 62 16.94 -14.85 10.50
N ALA A 63 16.78 -16.17 10.33
CA ALA A 63 15.83 -16.74 9.38
C ALA A 63 14.39 -16.33 9.72
N GLU A 64 14.05 -16.31 11.01
CA GLU A 64 12.75 -15.84 11.49
C GLU A 64 12.56 -14.33 11.21
N ARG A 65 13.55 -13.49 11.51
CA ARG A 65 13.52 -12.06 11.17
C ARG A 65 13.44 -11.79 9.66
N VAL A 66 14.14 -12.57 8.84
CA VAL A 66 14.07 -12.45 7.38
C VAL A 66 12.66 -12.82 6.90
N LYS A 67 12.10 -13.91 7.44
CA LYS A 67 10.73 -14.33 7.14
C LYS A 67 9.73 -13.24 7.54
N ASP A 68 9.81 -12.70 8.74
CA ASP A 68 8.96 -11.60 9.21
C ASP A 68 9.08 -10.36 8.33
N GLY A 69 10.29 -9.99 7.94
CA GLY A 69 10.54 -8.89 7.00
C GLY A 69 9.85 -9.10 5.65
N LEU A 70 9.86 -10.32 5.12
CA LEU A 70 9.17 -10.66 3.86
C LEU A 70 7.64 -10.60 4.01
N TYR A 71 7.10 -11.10 5.13
CA TYR A 71 5.65 -11.01 5.41
C TYR A 71 5.18 -9.56 5.52
N HIS A 72 5.89 -8.72 6.27
CA HIS A 72 5.54 -7.32 6.40
C HIS A 72 5.68 -6.55 5.08
N ARG A 73 6.68 -6.85 4.25
CA ARG A 73 6.82 -6.20 2.93
C ARG A 73 5.70 -6.57 1.97
N LYS A 74 5.23 -7.83 1.99
CA LYS A 74 4.08 -8.27 1.18
C LYS A 74 2.78 -7.59 1.64
N ASN A 75 2.55 -7.53 2.95
CA ASN A 75 1.34 -6.91 3.49
C ASN A 75 1.32 -5.39 3.27
N ARG A 76 2.50 -4.75 3.38
CA ARG A 76 2.64 -3.31 3.13
C ARG A 76 2.49 -2.94 1.65
N ARG A 77 2.77 -3.85 0.71
CA ARG A 77 2.44 -3.65 -0.72
C ARG A 77 0.94 -3.75 -1.00
N LEU A 78 0.20 -4.55 -0.24
CA LEU A 78 -1.26 -4.64 -0.36
C LEU A 78 -1.96 -3.46 0.33
N GLN A 79 -1.34 -2.88 1.35
CA GLN A 79 -1.82 -1.66 2.02
C GLN A 79 -1.24 -0.36 1.45
N SER A 80 -0.33 -0.45 0.47
CA SER A 80 0.22 0.71 -0.24
C SER A 80 -0.84 1.23 -1.21
N ASP A 81 -1.69 2.09 -0.66
CA ASP A 81 -2.39 3.16 -1.37
C ASP A 81 -3.09 2.71 -2.66
N PHE A 82 -4.32 2.22 -2.49
CA PHE A 82 -5.31 2.57 -3.50
C PHE A 82 -5.29 4.10 -3.60
N PRO A 83 -4.87 4.68 -4.75
CA PRO A 83 -4.78 6.12 -4.87
C PRO A 83 -6.15 6.71 -4.53
N ALA A 84 -6.17 7.72 -3.66
CA ALA A 84 -7.39 8.35 -3.16
C ALA A 84 -8.36 8.82 -4.27
N TRP A 85 -7.91 8.86 -5.52
CA TRP A 85 -8.69 9.08 -6.74
C TRP A 85 -9.81 8.06 -6.96
N GLY A 86 -9.71 6.84 -6.46
CA GLY A 86 -10.79 5.84 -6.57
C GLY A 86 -12.02 6.14 -5.71
N ARG A 87 -11.90 7.01 -4.70
CA ARG A 87 -13.00 7.30 -3.75
C ARG A 87 -13.82 8.53 -4.13
N VAL A 88 -13.32 9.38 -5.03
CA VAL A 88 -14.00 10.58 -5.51
C VAL A 88 -15.38 10.30 -6.13
N PRO A 89 -15.57 9.29 -7.03
CA PRO A 89 -16.87 9.09 -7.66
C PRO A 89 -17.95 8.59 -6.70
N VAL A 90 -17.59 7.79 -5.68
CA VAL A 90 -18.56 7.26 -4.71
C VAL A 90 -19.10 8.37 -3.82
N VAL A 91 -18.22 9.25 -3.33
CA VAL A 91 -18.63 10.40 -2.50
C VAL A 91 -19.49 11.37 -3.32
N ALA A 92 -19.12 11.64 -4.58
CA ALA A 92 -19.92 12.48 -5.47
C ALA A 92 -21.33 11.90 -5.71
N MET A 93 -21.47 10.59 -5.90
CA MET A 93 -22.78 9.95 -6.03
C MET A 93 -23.63 10.07 -4.77
N LEU A 94 -23.04 9.88 -3.58
CA LEU A 94 -23.77 10.04 -2.31
C LEU A 94 -24.26 11.47 -2.10
N VAL A 95 -23.43 12.47 -2.43
CA VAL A 95 -23.82 13.88 -2.34
C VAL A 95 -24.96 14.19 -3.32
N LEU A 96 -24.86 13.74 -4.58
CA LEU A 96 -25.94 13.93 -5.56
C LEU A 96 -27.24 13.25 -5.15
N LEU A 97 -27.16 12.05 -4.55
CA LEU A 97 -28.32 11.33 -4.05
C LEU A 97 -28.98 12.06 -2.87
N ALA A 98 -28.19 12.62 -1.95
CA ALA A 98 -28.70 13.45 -0.85
C ALA A 98 -29.40 14.72 -1.35
N ILE A 99 -28.80 15.41 -2.33
CA ILE A 99 -29.41 16.61 -2.96
C ILE A 99 -30.72 16.23 -3.67
N GLY A 100 -30.73 15.12 -4.41
CA GLY A 100 -31.91 14.65 -5.12
C GLY A 100 -33.07 14.32 -4.18
N LEU A 101 -32.80 13.57 -3.11
CA LEU A 101 -33.81 13.23 -2.10
C LEU A 101 -34.31 14.46 -1.33
N GLY A 102 -33.42 15.40 -1.00
CA GLY A 102 -33.80 16.65 -0.32
C GLY A 102 -34.75 17.52 -1.14
N ASN A 103 -34.50 17.66 -2.44
CA ASN A 103 -35.36 18.44 -3.33
C ASN A 103 -36.75 17.83 -3.50
N MET A 104 -36.85 16.49 -3.50
CA MET A 104 -38.13 15.79 -3.63
C MET A 104 -38.97 15.88 -2.35
N ALA A 105 -38.34 15.72 -1.18
CA ALA A 105 -39.02 15.86 0.11
C ALA A 105 -39.50 17.31 0.35
N GLY A 106 -38.70 18.30 -0.02
CA GLY A 106 -39.06 19.72 0.12
C GLY A 106 -40.32 20.10 -0.67
N ARG A 107 -40.46 19.61 -1.90
CA ARG A 107 -41.68 19.84 -2.71
C ARG A 107 -42.92 19.18 -2.11
N SER A 108 -42.81 17.93 -1.66
CA SER A 108 -43.93 17.21 -1.03
C SER A 108 -44.41 17.90 0.24
N ILE A 109 -43.50 18.41 1.07
CA ILE A 109 -43.86 19.17 2.27
C ILE A 109 -44.52 20.50 1.89
N SER A 110 -43.99 21.22 0.89
CA SER A 110 -44.59 22.48 0.45
C SER A 110 -46.01 22.33 -0.09
N GLU A 111 -46.32 21.23 -0.80
CA GLU A 111 -47.68 20.96 -1.29
C GLU A 111 -48.65 20.62 -0.16
N LEU A 112 -48.18 19.96 0.91
CA LEU A 112 -48.98 19.70 2.11
C LEU A 112 -49.27 20.98 2.90
N PHE A 113 -48.31 21.90 2.99
CA PHE A 113 -48.51 23.19 3.68
C PHE A 113 -49.35 24.20 2.87
N ILE A 114 -49.32 24.14 1.54
CA ILE A 114 -50.08 25.08 0.69
C ILE A 114 -51.53 24.63 0.48
N ASN A 115 -51.80 23.31 0.47
CA ASN A 115 -53.17 22.79 0.33
C ASN A 115 -53.86 22.50 1.67
N GLY A 116 -53.10 22.49 2.78
CA GLY A 116 -53.61 22.37 4.15
C GLY A 116 -54.06 23.72 4.71
N GLU A 117 -55.33 24.05 4.51
CA GLU A 117 -56.13 24.96 5.32
C GLU A 117 -55.74 26.46 5.37
N THR A 118 -56.45 27.24 4.57
CA THR A 118 -56.88 28.62 4.85
C THR A 118 -57.84 28.70 6.06
N ALA A 119 -57.51 28.10 7.20
CA ALA A 119 -58.36 28.18 8.41
C ALA A 119 -57.62 28.09 9.75
N ALA A 120 -56.28 27.97 9.77
CA ALA A 120 -55.53 28.20 10.99
C ALA A 120 -55.00 29.63 10.96
N SER A 121 -55.72 30.52 11.64
CA SER A 121 -55.15 31.78 12.13
C SER A 121 -53.77 31.48 12.70
N ILE A 122 -52.73 31.97 12.04
CA ILE A 122 -51.40 32.11 12.62
C ILE A 122 -51.60 33.14 13.73
N GLU A 123 -52.04 32.65 14.89
CA GLU A 123 -51.87 33.32 16.17
C GLU A 123 -50.36 33.34 16.37
N LEU A 124 -49.78 34.41 15.84
CA LEU A 124 -48.40 34.79 16.07
C LEU A 124 -48.30 34.87 17.60
N ILE A 125 -47.75 33.84 18.22
CA ILE A 125 -47.25 33.91 19.59
C ILE A 125 -46.08 34.89 19.51
N ALA A 126 -46.41 36.18 19.51
CA ALA A 126 -45.50 37.22 19.91
C ALA A 126 -45.25 36.98 21.39
N PRO A 127 -44.01 36.66 21.81
CA PRO A 127 -43.70 36.67 23.22
C PRO A 127 -43.89 38.11 23.72
N ASP A 128 -44.97 38.33 24.46
CA ASP A 128 -45.27 39.57 25.17
C ASP A 128 -44.39 39.70 26.42
N SER A 129 -43.09 39.53 26.22
CA SER A 129 -42.06 39.92 27.17
C SER A 129 -41.29 41.02 26.46
N GLY A 130 -41.42 42.25 26.93
CA GLY A 130 -40.84 43.49 26.37
C GLY A 130 -39.30 43.54 26.30
N ASN A 131 -38.64 42.40 26.14
CA ASN A 131 -37.23 42.26 25.88
C ASN A 131 -37.08 42.10 24.37
N SER A 132 -36.70 43.19 23.70
CA SER A 132 -36.35 43.19 22.29
C SER A 132 -35.29 42.12 22.02
N PHE A 133 -35.46 41.36 20.93
CA PHE A 133 -34.51 40.35 20.47
C PHE A 133 -33.07 40.91 20.29
N SER A 134 -32.94 42.24 20.16
CA SER A 134 -31.64 42.93 20.17
C SER A 134 -30.87 42.79 21.49
N ASP A 135 -31.55 42.75 22.64
CA ASP A 135 -30.87 42.66 23.95
C ASP A 135 -30.32 41.27 24.23
N VAL A 136 -31.00 40.22 23.74
CA VAL A 136 -30.50 38.84 23.84
C VAL A 136 -29.27 38.62 22.95
N LEU A 137 -29.23 39.26 21.78
CA LEU A 137 -28.07 39.20 20.89
C LEU A 137 -26.87 40.02 21.42
N LEU A 138 -27.11 41.11 22.16
CA LEU A 138 -26.04 41.89 22.80
C LEU A 138 -25.48 41.21 24.06
N GLY A 139 -26.29 40.43 24.78
CA GLY A 139 -25.84 39.65 25.94
C GLY A 139 -24.81 38.58 25.58
N LEU A 140 -25.01 37.86 24.48
CA LEU A 140 -24.10 36.78 24.05
C LEU A 140 -22.73 37.28 23.56
N GLY A 141 -22.59 38.57 23.25
CA GLY A 141 -21.33 39.16 22.79
C GLY A 141 -20.44 39.75 23.89
N THR A 142 -20.89 39.79 25.15
CA THR A 142 -20.19 40.53 26.23
C THR A 142 -19.57 39.64 27.31
N GLU A 143 -19.81 38.33 27.33
CA GLU A 143 -19.26 37.41 28.34
C GLU A 143 -17.84 36.87 28.04
N GLU A 144 -17.25 37.15 26.87
CA GLU A 144 -15.91 36.63 26.51
C GLU A 144 -14.72 37.53 26.92
N ASN A 145 -14.92 38.58 27.74
CA ASN A 145 -13.84 39.52 28.04
C ASN A 145 -13.72 39.96 29.52
N GLN A 146 -13.83 39.01 30.45
CA GLN A 146 -13.28 39.16 31.80
C GLN A 146 -12.60 37.87 32.27
N GLN A 147 -11.26 37.93 32.23
CA GLN A 147 -10.24 37.30 33.10
C GLN A 147 -10.62 36.11 33.99
#